data_AF-A0A6I5R6T4-F1
#
_entry.id   AF-A0A6I5R6T4-F1
#
_cell.length_a   1.000
_cell.length_b   1.000
_cell.length_c   1.000
_cell.angle_alpha   90.00
_cell.angle_beta   90.00
_cell.angle_gamma   90.00
#
_symmetry.space_group_name_H-M   'P 1'
#
loop_
_entity.id
_entity.type
_entity.pdbx_description
1 polymer ?
#
loop_
_entity_poly.entity_id
_entity_poly.type
_entity_poly.pdbx_seq_one_letter_code
_entity_poly.pdbx_strand_id
1 'polypeptide(L)'
;MVSFPAPATLEPLRSIHTTNFPELLNQLGISLAVSTYQAGKIVLVRADGATLNTHFRILQKPMGLAVDGTGKMAIGTSSYIWEFRNVPAAAPKLDPAGKHDACFLPRNIHVTGDIDIHEMAWGNEGLWFVNTRFSCLCTQDLDHSFVPRWRPPFASAYAPDDRCHLNGLELVEGKPKYVTALGTTDTAGGWRSHKAHGGVLMDVTTNDILAQGLSMPHSPRWYRDQLWVLESGNGNLSTVDLATGQVNPLLQLPGFTRGLDFYGPLAFVGLSQVRESAVFSGIPLTERLTERICGVWVINIETGETLAFLKFEDAVQEIFAVQVLPGMRFPELFVNENEFLKTSYVLPDEALAEVELSEVPLSEAEQCFQAAQQAHQLGQLEVAAQHYQQGLDLNPQQITARYQLGVILVDLQQWQAGIEQLTQVIEERSDHGEAHNSLGVAYLNLGHQEKAQWHFERAIALNPNFAPAHNNLRTLQQQ
;
A
#
# COMPACT_ATOMS: atom_id res chain seq x y z
N MET A 1 -36.74 0.05 -0.05
CA MET A 1 -35.58 0.95 -0.23
C MET A 1 -34.56 0.56 0.80
N VAL A 2 -33.45 -0.03 0.37
CA VAL A 2 -32.33 -0.37 1.27
C VAL A 2 -31.57 0.92 1.51
N SER A 3 -31.60 1.42 2.74
CA SER A 3 -30.84 2.59 3.18
C SER A 3 -29.37 2.19 3.25
N PHE A 4 -28.53 2.77 2.39
CA PHE A 4 -27.09 2.66 2.55
C PHE A 4 -26.66 3.62 3.67
N PRO A 5 -25.82 3.17 4.62
CA PRO A 5 -25.28 4.07 5.63
C PRO A 5 -24.44 5.14 4.93
N ALA A 6 -24.52 6.38 5.44
CA ALA A 6 -23.69 7.48 4.96
C ALA A 6 -22.19 7.09 5.05
N PRO A 7 -21.35 7.48 4.08
CA PRO A 7 -19.93 7.20 4.14
C PRO A 7 -19.34 7.82 5.42
N ALA A 8 -18.63 6.99 6.20
CA ALA A 8 -17.90 7.45 7.36
C ALA A 8 -16.90 8.53 6.93
N THR A 9 -16.90 9.67 7.61
CA THR A 9 -15.90 10.74 7.42
C THR A 9 -14.51 10.13 7.66
N LEU A 10 -13.72 9.96 6.61
CA LEU A 10 -12.34 9.50 6.73
C LEU A 10 -11.53 10.63 7.37
N GLU A 11 -10.94 10.35 8.52
CA GLU A 11 -10.00 11.26 9.19
C GLU A 11 -8.68 11.33 8.40
N PRO A 12 -8.02 12.51 8.34
CA PRO A 12 -6.74 12.65 7.65
C PRO A 12 -5.71 11.69 8.24
N LEU A 13 -5.13 10.85 7.37
CA LEU A 13 -4.09 9.89 7.73
C LEU A 13 -2.89 10.64 8.29
N ARG A 14 -2.59 10.42 9.57
CA ARG A 14 -1.39 10.93 10.23
C ARG A 14 -0.46 9.77 10.56
N SER A 15 0.83 10.07 10.60
CA SER A 15 1.83 9.10 11.04
C SER A 15 2.97 9.80 11.75
N ILE A 16 3.46 9.17 12.81
CA ILE A 16 4.62 9.61 13.60
C ILE A 16 5.76 8.64 13.32
N HIS A 17 6.97 9.13 13.11
CA HIS A 17 8.14 8.27 12.96
C HIS A 17 9.32 8.80 13.78
N THR A 18 10.29 7.94 14.07
CA THR A 18 11.57 8.39 14.63
C THR A 18 12.32 9.24 13.60
N THR A 19 13.07 10.23 14.08
CA THR A 19 13.78 11.18 13.22
C THR A 19 14.85 10.51 12.35
N ASN A 20 15.42 9.39 12.80
CA ASN A 20 16.44 8.63 12.07
C ASN A 20 15.88 7.67 11.00
N PHE A 21 14.56 7.43 10.94
CA PHE A 21 14.02 6.43 10.01
C PHE A 21 14.26 6.78 8.52
N PRO A 22 14.02 8.02 8.05
CA PRO A 22 14.32 8.39 6.66
C PRO A 22 15.81 8.23 6.31
N GLU A 23 16.69 8.60 7.23
CA GLU A 23 18.14 8.43 7.06
C GLU A 23 18.52 6.96 6.96
N LEU A 24 17.94 6.10 7.81
CA LEU A 24 18.17 4.66 7.77
C LEU A 24 17.81 4.06 6.41
N LEU A 25 16.62 4.37 5.88
CA LEU A 25 16.20 3.92 4.55
C LEU A 25 17.14 4.42 3.45
N ASN A 26 17.56 5.69 3.53
CA ASN A 26 18.51 6.27 2.59
C ASN A 26 19.91 5.62 2.66
N GLN A 27 20.45 5.36 3.84
CA GLN A 27 21.76 4.72 3.97
C GLN A 27 21.74 3.30 3.40
N LEU A 28 20.65 2.57 3.62
CA LEU A 28 20.46 1.21 3.11
C LEU A 28 20.09 1.17 1.62
N GLY A 29 19.60 2.28 1.05
CA GLY A 29 19.13 2.33 -0.33
C GLY A 29 17.88 1.49 -0.57
N ILE A 30 16.97 1.49 0.41
CA ILE A 30 15.75 0.70 0.38
C ILE A 30 14.52 1.59 0.64
N SER A 31 13.35 1.03 0.35
CA SER A 31 12.05 1.50 0.85
C SER A 31 11.24 0.29 1.29
N LEU A 32 10.03 0.50 1.83
CA LEU A 32 9.15 -0.60 2.24
C LEU A 32 7.82 -0.54 1.50
N ALA A 33 7.26 -1.70 1.20
CA ALA A 33 5.86 -1.85 0.82
C ALA A 33 5.10 -2.51 1.96
N VAL A 34 3.97 -1.91 2.35
CA VAL A 34 3.16 -2.33 3.48
C VAL A 34 1.71 -2.47 3.06
N SER A 35 1.08 -3.62 3.31
CA SER A 35 -0.34 -3.82 3.01
C SER A 35 -1.23 -3.57 4.24
N THR A 36 -2.42 -3.01 3.99
CA THR A 36 -3.40 -2.68 5.03
C THR A 36 -4.78 -3.23 4.63
N TYR A 37 -5.28 -4.16 5.45
CA TYR A 37 -6.50 -4.91 5.13
C TYR A 37 -7.76 -4.03 5.19
N GLN A 38 -8.08 -3.49 6.37
CA GLN A 38 -9.32 -2.71 6.58
C GLN A 38 -9.26 -1.33 5.91
N ALA A 39 -8.07 -0.73 5.87
CA ALA A 39 -7.90 0.59 5.27
C ALA A 39 -7.92 0.53 3.73
N GLY A 40 -7.77 -0.65 3.12
CA GLY A 40 -7.82 -0.82 1.67
C GLY A 40 -6.66 -0.15 0.95
N LYS A 41 -5.44 -0.23 1.51
CA LYS A 41 -4.28 0.50 0.98
C LYS A 41 -3.01 -0.33 0.95
N ILE A 42 -2.20 -0.10 -0.07
CA ILE A 42 -0.75 -0.35 -0.06
C ILE A 42 -0.05 0.96 0.28
N VAL A 43 0.91 0.91 1.19
CA VAL A 43 1.71 2.05 1.62
C VAL A 43 3.14 1.81 1.18
N LEU A 44 3.68 2.67 0.30
CA LEU A 44 5.11 2.73 0.06
C LEU A 44 5.71 3.69 1.09
N VAL A 45 6.53 3.15 1.98
CA VAL A 45 7.25 3.92 3.00
C VAL A 45 8.63 4.24 2.43
N ARG A 46 8.81 5.50 2.03
CA ARG A 46 10.03 5.97 1.35
C ARG A 46 10.58 7.22 2.02
N ALA A 47 11.89 7.40 1.99
CA ALA A 47 12.51 8.61 2.49
C ALA A 47 12.36 9.75 1.46
N ASP A 48 12.01 10.95 1.92
CA ASP A 48 11.98 12.16 1.12
C ASP A 48 12.84 13.24 1.80
N GLY A 49 14.14 13.20 1.51
CA GLY A 49 15.12 13.95 2.29
C GLY A 49 15.13 13.52 3.76
N ALA A 50 14.81 14.43 4.66
CA ALA A 50 14.76 14.20 6.10
C ALA A 50 13.39 13.74 6.64
N THR A 51 12.38 13.64 5.77
CA THR A 51 11.03 13.20 6.17
C THR A 51 10.70 11.82 5.62
N LEU A 52 9.72 11.16 6.23
CA LEU A 52 9.19 9.91 5.71
C LEU A 52 7.93 10.19 4.89
N ASN A 53 7.95 9.80 3.62
CA ASN A 53 6.78 9.83 2.76
C ASN A 53 6.06 8.47 2.82
N THR A 54 4.82 8.47 3.32
CA THR A 54 3.92 7.33 3.34
C THR A 54 2.97 7.44 2.14
N HIS A 55 3.37 6.85 1.02
CA HIS A 55 2.64 7.00 -0.24
C HIS A 55 1.58 5.92 -0.38
N PHE A 56 0.31 6.33 -0.37
CA PHE A 56 -0.82 5.41 -0.36
C PHE A 56 -1.32 5.09 -1.78
N ARG A 57 -1.64 3.83 -2.01
CA ARG A 57 -2.35 3.32 -3.19
C ARG A 57 -3.56 2.52 -2.75
N ILE A 58 -4.71 2.82 -3.35
CA ILE A 58 -5.97 2.18 -2.97
C ILE A 58 -6.07 0.84 -3.71
N LEU A 59 -6.20 -0.24 -2.96
CA LEU A 59 -6.51 -1.57 -3.45
C LEU A 59 -7.57 -2.18 -2.54
N GLN A 60 -8.45 -3.02 -3.07
CA GLN A 60 -9.51 -3.63 -2.28
C GLN A 60 -8.95 -4.74 -1.39
N LYS A 61 -8.91 -4.51 -0.07
CA LYS A 61 -8.50 -5.52 0.93
C LYS A 61 -7.12 -6.16 0.64
N PRO A 62 -6.04 -5.39 0.46
CA PRO A 62 -4.72 -5.96 0.20
C PRO A 62 -4.20 -6.68 1.46
N MET A 63 -3.71 -7.90 1.28
CA MET A 63 -3.27 -8.80 2.35
C MET A 63 -1.84 -9.27 2.07
N GLY A 64 -1.68 -10.50 1.53
CA GLY A 64 -0.39 -11.05 1.15
C GLY A 64 0.34 -10.17 0.13
N LEU A 65 1.65 -10.03 0.33
CA LEU A 65 2.54 -9.22 -0.48
C LEU A 65 3.84 -10.00 -0.68
N ALA A 66 4.30 -10.15 -1.92
CA ALA A 66 5.54 -10.83 -2.25
C ALA A 66 6.40 -10.01 -3.20
N VAL A 67 7.69 -9.89 -2.90
CA VAL A 67 8.69 -9.32 -3.81
C VAL A 67 9.83 -10.32 -4.03
N ASP A 68 10.43 -10.31 -5.21
CA ASP A 68 11.53 -11.25 -5.54
C ASP A 68 12.92 -10.60 -5.52
N GLY A 69 13.01 -9.30 -5.20
CA GLY A 69 14.24 -8.52 -5.23
C GLY A 69 14.77 -8.21 -6.64
N THR A 70 14.17 -8.74 -7.72
CA THR A 70 14.56 -8.48 -9.12
C THR A 70 13.62 -7.52 -9.84
N GLY A 71 12.52 -7.14 -9.18
CA GLY A 71 11.54 -6.18 -9.70
C GLY A 71 10.16 -6.77 -9.92
N LYS A 72 9.88 -8.00 -9.48
CA LYS A 72 8.51 -8.52 -9.41
C LYS A 72 7.91 -8.20 -8.06
N MET A 73 6.65 -7.78 -8.10
CA MET A 73 5.81 -7.64 -6.91
C MET A 73 4.47 -8.30 -7.17
N ALA A 74 3.95 -9.05 -6.19
CA ALA A 74 2.60 -9.59 -6.22
C ALA A 74 1.82 -9.14 -4.98
N ILE A 75 0.55 -8.80 -5.17
CA ILE A 75 -0.34 -8.33 -4.11
C ILE A 75 -1.65 -9.11 -4.16
N GLY A 76 -1.92 -9.87 -3.11
CA GLY A 76 -3.20 -10.54 -2.90
C GLY A 76 -4.24 -9.54 -2.39
N THR A 77 -5.39 -9.49 -3.05
CA THR A 77 -6.53 -8.61 -2.73
C THR A 77 -7.78 -9.45 -2.49
N SER A 78 -8.95 -8.82 -2.26
CA SER A 78 -10.21 -9.53 -1.95
C SER A 78 -10.53 -10.68 -2.91
N SER A 79 -10.30 -10.48 -4.21
CA SER A 79 -10.68 -11.44 -5.26
C SER A 79 -9.64 -11.61 -6.36
N TYR A 80 -8.48 -10.95 -6.23
CA TYR A 80 -7.47 -10.89 -7.28
C TYR A 80 -6.05 -11.01 -6.71
N ILE A 81 -5.15 -11.56 -7.52
CA ILE A 81 -3.72 -11.36 -7.37
C ILE A 81 -3.27 -10.37 -8.44
N TRP A 82 -2.72 -9.24 -8.00
CA TRP A 82 -2.10 -8.26 -8.87
C TRP A 82 -0.62 -8.56 -8.98
N GLU A 83 -0.10 -8.68 -10.20
CA GLU A 83 1.33 -8.77 -10.45
C GLU A 83 1.85 -7.52 -11.15
N PHE A 84 2.91 -6.98 -10.58
CA PHE A 84 3.61 -5.81 -11.09
C PHE A 84 5.03 -6.18 -11.53
N ARG A 85 5.55 -5.37 -12.45
CA ARG A 85 6.96 -5.36 -12.84
C ARG A 85 7.51 -3.96 -12.64
N ASN A 86 8.67 -3.85 -12.01
CA ASN A 86 9.43 -2.62 -11.96
C ASN A 86 9.96 -2.30 -13.36
N VAL A 87 9.70 -1.08 -13.84
CA VAL A 87 10.16 -0.55 -15.11
C VAL A 87 10.93 0.74 -14.84
N PRO A 88 12.21 0.65 -14.44
CA PRO A 88 12.99 1.83 -14.06
C PRO A 88 13.07 2.91 -15.15
N ALA A 89 13.07 2.50 -16.43
CA ALA A 89 13.08 3.40 -17.58
C ALA A 89 11.83 4.32 -17.64
N ALA A 90 10.75 3.95 -16.97
CA ALA A 90 9.54 4.76 -16.88
C ALA A 90 9.60 5.80 -15.75
N ALA A 91 10.45 5.60 -14.74
CA ALA A 91 10.51 6.44 -13.55
C ALA A 91 10.90 7.92 -13.82
N PRO A 92 11.84 8.25 -14.73
CA PRO A 92 12.18 9.64 -15.03
C PRO A 92 11.03 10.48 -15.61
N LYS A 93 10.00 9.84 -16.14
CA LYS A 93 8.81 10.49 -16.72
C LYS A 93 7.74 10.80 -15.66
N LEU A 94 7.96 10.40 -14.41
CA LEU A 94 7.01 10.59 -13.32
C LEU A 94 7.25 11.90 -12.61
N ASP A 95 6.16 12.54 -12.21
CA ASP A 95 6.22 13.68 -11.31
C ASP A 95 6.37 13.24 -9.85
N PRO A 96 7.17 13.95 -9.03
CA PRO A 96 8.06 15.03 -9.43
C PRO A 96 9.26 14.53 -10.22
N ALA A 97 9.64 15.26 -11.27
CA ALA A 97 10.75 14.90 -12.14
C ALA A 97 12.04 14.63 -11.33
N GLY A 98 12.72 13.53 -11.64
CA GLY A 98 13.99 13.15 -11.00
C GLY A 98 13.89 12.60 -9.58
N LYS A 99 12.68 12.45 -9.00
CA LYS A 99 12.52 11.81 -7.68
C LYS A 99 12.47 10.29 -7.74
N HIS A 100 11.74 9.73 -8.70
CA HIS A 100 11.43 8.30 -8.73
C HIS A 100 12.58 7.50 -9.36
N ASP A 101 12.96 6.40 -8.72
CA ASP A 101 13.99 5.45 -9.19
C ASP A 101 13.43 4.07 -9.55
N ALA A 102 12.16 3.82 -9.24
CA ALA A 102 11.44 2.60 -9.58
C ALA A 102 9.98 2.91 -9.93
N CYS A 103 9.41 2.14 -10.85
CA CYS A 103 8.03 2.31 -11.31
C CYS A 103 7.39 0.94 -11.52
N PHE A 104 6.53 0.54 -10.60
CA PHE A 104 5.80 -0.72 -10.66
C PHE A 104 4.53 -0.57 -11.50
N LEU A 105 4.51 -1.25 -12.64
CA LEU A 105 3.37 -1.28 -13.57
C LEU A 105 2.68 -2.65 -13.53
N PRO A 106 1.33 -2.70 -13.52
CA PRO A 106 0.59 -3.95 -13.50
C PRO A 106 0.77 -4.68 -14.84
N ARG A 107 1.03 -5.99 -14.79
CA ARG A 107 1.24 -6.83 -15.97
C ARG A 107 0.33 -8.04 -16.03
N ASN A 108 -0.18 -8.49 -14.89
CA ASN A 108 -1.17 -9.54 -14.81
C ASN A 108 -2.11 -9.27 -13.62
N ILE A 109 -3.39 -9.57 -13.80
CA ILE A 109 -4.38 -9.57 -12.72
C ILE A 109 -5.10 -10.91 -12.80
N HIS A 110 -4.81 -11.79 -11.85
CA HIS A 110 -5.39 -13.12 -11.79
C HIS A 110 -6.62 -13.15 -10.89
N VAL A 111 -7.72 -13.75 -11.34
CA VAL A 111 -8.98 -13.80 -10.59
C VAL A 111 -9.03 -15.05 -9.73
N THR A 112 -9.00 -14.87 -8.40
CA THR A 112 -8.99 -15.99 -7.44
C THR A 112 -10.35 -16.26 -6.80
N GLY A 113 -11.23 -15.25 -6.76
CA GLY A 113 -12.34 -15.21 -5.82
C GLY A 113 -11.87 -14.97 -4.38
N ASP A 114 -12.83 -14.97 -3.45
CA ASP A 114 -12.58 -14.65 -2.03
C ASP A 114 -11.98 -15.85 -1.28
N ILE A 115 -10.65 -15.89 -1.24
CA ILE A 115 -9.84 -16.98 -0.67
C ILE A 115 -8.96 -16.56 0.51
N ASP A 116 -9.03 -15.29 0.93
CA ASP A 116 -8.24 -14.67 2.00
C ASP A 116 -6.73 -14.97 1.88
N ILE A 117 -6.06 -14.33 0.91
CA ILE A 117 -4.65 -14.57 0.62
C ILE A 117 -3.76 -13.96 1.72
N HIS A 118 -3.34 -14.77 2.70
CA HIS A 118 -2.64 -14.25 3.86
C HIS A 118 -1.14 -14.00 3.61
N GLU A 119 -0.43 -14.94 3.00
CA GLU A 119 1.01 -14.83 2.78
C GLU A 119 1.33 -15.35 1.37
N MET A 120 2.35 -14.77 0.75
CA MET A 120 2.74 -15.07 -0.62
C MET A 120 4.25 -15.02 -0.74
N ALA A 121 4.81 -15.78 -1.67
CA ALA A 121 6.25 -15.75 -1.95
C ALA A 121 6.54 -16.23 -3.37
N TRP A 122 7.55 -15.66 -4.00
CA TRP A 122 8.06 -16.15 -5.28
C TRP A 122 8.98 -17.35 -5.07
N GLY A 123 8.69 -18.46 -5.74
CA GLY A 123 9.48 -19.67 -5.74
C GLY A 123 9.94 -20.08 -7.14
N ASN A 124 10.58 -21.24 -7.22
CA ASN A 124 11.12 -21.78 -8.48
C ASN A 124 10.01 -22.12 -9.49
N GLU A 125 8.80 -22.42 -9.00
CA GLU A 125 7.62 -22.75 -9.82
C GLU A 125 6.67 -21.56 -10.00
N GLY A 126 7.14 -20.34 -9.72
CA GLY A 126 6.33 -19.13 -9.77
C GLY A 126 5.79 -18.73 -8.40
N LEU A 127 4.64 -18.06 -8.40
CA LEU A 127 4.06 -17.48 -7.18
C LEU A 127 3.36 -18.56 -6.35
N TRP A 128 3.80 -18.71 -5.11
CA TRP A 128 3.13 -19.48 -4.09
C TRP A 128 2.33 -18.56 -3.18
N PHE A 129 1.14 -19.00 -2.78
CA PHE A 129 0.30 -18.23 -1.87
C PHE A 129 -0.54 -19.11 -0.96
N VAL A 130 -0.81 -18.59 0.23
CA VAL A 130 -1.70 -19.20 1.21
C VAL A 130 -3.14 -18.90 0.84
N ASN A 131 -3.94 -19.94 0.62
CA ASN A 131 -5.40 -19.87 0.56
C ASN A 131 -5.94 -20.26 1.93
N THR A 132 -6.21 -19.26 2.77
CA THR A 132 -6.61 -19.48 4.16
C THR A 132 -8.00 -20.09 4.25
N ARG A 133 -8.94 -19.65 3.40
CA ARG A 133 -10.31 -20.19 3.41
C ARG A 133 -10.34 -21.68 3.13
N PHE A 134 -9.54 -22.15 2.17
CA PHE A 134 -9.45 -23.56 1.80
C PHE A 134 -8.36 -24.33 2.55
N SER A 135 -7.64 -23.68 3.46
CA SER A 135 -6.57 -24.28 4.28
C SER A 135 -5.50 -24.98 3.43
N CYS A 136 -4.98 -24.30 2.42
CA CYS A 136 -3.99 -24.88 1.51
C CYS A 136 -2.98 -23.86 0.98
N LEU A 137 -1.84 -24.37 0.51
CA LEU A 137 -0.91 -23.63 -0.34
C LEU A 137 -1.28 -23.86 -1.79
N CYS A 138 -1.22 -22.79 -2.58
CA CYS A 138 -1.63 -22.78 -3.98
C CYS A 138 -0.56 -22.15 -4.88
N THR A 139 -0.66 -22.47 -6.17
CA THR A 139 -0.02 -21.73 -7.26
C THR A 139 -1.08 -21.17 -8.21
N GLN A 140 -0.69 -20.19 -9.04
CA GLN A 140 -1.54 -19.68 -10.12
C GLN A 140 -1.65 -20.70 -11.26
N ASP A 141 -2.71 -20.55 -12.05
CA ASP A 141 -2.98 -21.31 -13.27
C ASP A 141 -3.91 -20.49 -14.17
N LEU A 142 -3.89 -20.73 -15.48
CA LEU A 142 -4.69 -19.95 -16.43
C LEU A 142 -6.16 -20.38 -16.51
N ASP A 143 -6.43 -21.66 -16.24
CA ASP A 143 -7.78 -22.24 -16.37
C ASP A 143 -8.54 -22.24 -15.03
N HIS A 144 -7.81 -22.10 -13.91
CA HIS A 144 -8.35 -22.23 -12.56
C HIS A 144 -8.14 -20.97 -11.73
N SER A 145 -9.07 -20.68 -10.81
CA SER A 145 -8.90 -19.59 -9.83
C SER A 145 -7.66 -19.77 -8.96
N PHE A 146 -7.29 -21.01 -8.64
CA PHE A 146 -6.07 -21.40 -7.97
C PHE A 146 -5.88 -22.92 -8.12
N VAL A 147 -4.64 -23.40 -8.01
CA VAL A 147 -4.35 -24.84 -7.95
C VAL A 147 -3.77 -25.20 -6.59
N PRO A 148 -4.48 -25.95 -5.75
CA PRO A 148 -3.95 -26.46 -4.49
C PRO A 148 -2.75 -27.38 -4.74
N ARG A 149 -1.67 -27.14 -4.02
CA ARG A 149 -0.42 -27.93 -4.11
C ARG A 149 -0.11 -28.67 -2.82
N TRP A 150 -0.51 -28.12 -1.69
CA TRP A 150 -0.34 -28.73 -0.37
C TRP A 150 -1.44 -28.29 0.57
N ARG A 151 -1.79 -29.14 1.54
CA ARG A 151 -2.65 -28.82 2.67
C ARG A 151 -2.13 -29.57 3.90
N PRO A 152 -2.34 -29.05 5.12
CA PRO A 152 -1.94 -29.78 6.32
C PRO A 152 -2.73 -31.10 6.42
N PRO A 153 -2.12 -32.20 6.92
CA PRO A 153 -2.78 -33.51 6.96
C PRO A 153 -4.08 -33.57 7.78
N PHE A 154 -4.24 -32.67 8.75
CA PHE A 154 -5.46 -32.58 9.55
C PHE A 154 -6.63 -31.91 8.81
N ALA A 155 -6.40 -31.25 7.67
CA ALA A 155 -7.48 -30.72 6.84
C ALA A 155 -7.96 -31.80 5.85
N SER A 156 -9.10 -32.44 6.13
CA SER A 156 -9.58 -33.62 5.40
C SER A 156 -10.13 -33.32 4.01
N ALA A 157 -10.64 -32.11 3.77
CA ALA A 157 -11.21 -31.67 2.49
C ALA A 157 -10.84 -30.21 2.16
N TYR A 158 -10.87 -29.86 0.88
CA TYR A 158 -10.86 -28.46 0.45
C TYR A 158 -12.26 -27.90 0.64
N ALA A 159 -12.42 -26.97 1.58
CA ALA A 159 -13.69 -26.33 1.86
C ALA A 159 -13.44 -24.87 2.25
N PRO A 160 -14.26 -23.90 1.79
CA PRO A 160 -14.06 -22.46 2.02
C PRO A 160 -14.44 -22.02 3.45
N ASP A 161 -14.15 -22.84 4.45
CA ASP A 161 -14.66 -22.70 5.82
C ASP A 161 -13.60 -22.21 6.83
N ASP A 162 -12.37 -21.94 6.36
CA ASP A 162 -11.25 -21.50 7.20
C ASP A 162 -11.07 -22.41 8.44
N ARG A 163 -10.75 -23.68 8.18
CA ARG A 163 -10.77 -24.73 9.20
C ARG A 163 -9.68 -24.55 10.25
N CYS A 164 -8.47 -24.21 9.81
CA CYS A 164 -7.27 -24.12 10.66
C CYS A 164 -6.62 -22.74 10.67
N HIS A 165 -7.07 -21.83 9.81
CA HIS A 165 -6.44 -20.54 9.57
C HIS A 165 -4.95 -20.64 9.25
N LEU A 166 -4.64 -21.41 8.20
CA LEU A 166 -3.32 -21.39 7.58
C LEU A 166 -3.04 -19.96 7.13
N ASN A 167 -1.97 -19.34 7.64
CA ASN A 167 -1.78 -17.89 7.51
C ASN A 167 -0.37 -17.45 7.12
N GLY A 168 0.64 -18.29 7.32
CA GLY A 168 2.04 -17.95 7.04
C GLY A 168 2.67 -18.96 6.10
N LEU A 169 3.63 -18.49 5.33
CA LEU A 169 4.39 -19.26 4.35
C LEU A 169 5.82 -18.71 4.29
N GLU A 170 6.76 -19.64 4.27
CA GLU A 170 8.16 -19.40 3.96
C GLU A 170 8.65 -20.41 2.92
N LEU A 171 9.44 -19.91 1.98
CA LEU A 171 10.15 -20.73 1.01
C LEU A 171 11.62 -20.83 1.41
N VAL A 172 12.19 -22.03 1.34
CA VAL A 172 13.64 -22.25 1.46
C VAL A 172 14.12 -22.78 0.12
N GLU A 173 15.15 -22.15 -0.44
CA GLU A 173 15.68 -22.48 -1.78
C GLU A 173 14.59 -22.47 -2.87
N GLY A 174 13.65 -21.51 -2.76
CA GLY A 174 12.55 -21.32 -3.70
C GLY A 174 11.45 -22.37 -3.64
N LYS A 175 11.38 -23.20 -2.58
CA LYS A 175 10.33 -24.21 -2.37
C LYS A 175 9.62 -24.01 -1.03
N PRO A 176 8.30 -24.20 -0.94
CA PRO A 176 7.58 -24.11 0.33
C PRO A 176 8.18 -25.02 1.38
N LYS A 177 8.53 -24.45 2.53
CA LYS A 177 9.22 -25.19 3.60
C LYS A 177 8.55 -25.04 4.95
N TYR A 178 8.19 -23.81 5.35
CA TYR A 178 7.55 -23.58 6.64
C TYR A 178 6.22 -22.87 6.49
N VAL A 179 5.26 -23.24 7.32
CA VAL A 179 3.94 -22.59 7.39
C VAL A 179 3.48 -22.42 8.83
N THR A 180 2.62 -21.44 9.06
CA THR A 180 1.94 -21.25 10.35
C THR A 180 0.43 -21.38 10.19
N ALA A 181 -0.22 -21.91 11.23
CA ALA A 181 -1.68 -21.98 11.34
C ALA A 181 -2.12 -21.67 12.78
N LEU A 182 -3.38 -21.27 12.98
CA LEU A 182 -3.92 -20.92 14.30
C LEU A 182 -4.50 -22.11 15.08
N GLY A 183 -4.62 -23.27 14.45
CA GLY A 183 -5.14 -24.49 15.06
C GLY A 183 -4.93 -25.72 14.20
N THR A 184 -4.89 -26.91 14.81
CA THR A 184 -4.87 -28.20 14.12
C THR A 184 -6.29 -28.76 13.98
N THR A 185 -7.18 -27.97 13.38
CA THR A 185 -8.63 -28.25 13.35
C THR A 185 -9.14 -28.51 11.94
N ASP A 186 -10.12 -29.40 11.84
CA ASP A 186 -10.80 -29.77 10.58
C ASP A 186 -12.27 -29.33 10.53
N THR A 187 -12.68 -28.49 11.47
CA THR A 187 -14.03 -27.94 11.59
C THR A 187 -14.06 -26.50 11.11
N ALA A 188 -15.17 -26.08 10.50
CA ALA A 188 -15.37 -24.71 10.04
C ALA A 188 -15.06 -23.71 11.16
N GLY A 189 -14.04 -22.88 10.96
CA GLY A 189 -13.60 -21.90 11.94
C GLY A 189 -13.11 -22.44 13.29
N GLY A 190 -12.76 -23.72 13.39
CA GLY A 190 -12.44 -24.41 14.65
C GLY A 190 -11.28 -23.80 15.45
N TRP A 191 -10.37 -23.12 14.77
CA TRP A 191 -9.23 -22.43 15.39
C TRP A 191 -9.64 -21.31 16.38
N ARG A 192 -10.84 -20.71 16.22
CA ARG A 192 -11.25 -19.52 17.00
C ARG A 192 -11.32 -19.75 18.52
N SER A 193 -11.66 -20.96 18.96
CA SER A 193 -11.76 -21.31 20.39
C SER A 193 -10.40 -21.50 21.05
N HIS A 194 -9.34 -21.72 20.27
CA HIS A 194 -8.00 -22.05 20.78
C HIS A 194 -6.93 -21.07 20.31
N LYS A 195 -7.28 -20.02 19.56
CA LYS A 195 -6.37 -19.02 18.98
C LYS A 195 -5.26 -18.50 19.91
N ALA A 196 -5.51 -18.44 21.21
CA ALA A 196 -4.52 -17.98 22.18
C ALA A 196 -3.32 -18.93 22.30
N HIS A 197 -3.52 -20.25 22.19
CA HIS A 197 -2.50 -21.28 22.47
C HIS A 197 -2.59 -22.48 21.49
N GLY A 198 -3.36 -22.37 20.41
CA GLY A 198 -3.62 -23.46 19.46
C GLY A 198 -2.72 -23.41 18.24
N GLY A 199 -1.93 -22.35 18.09
CA GLY A 199 -1.13 -22.11 16.91
C GLY A 199 0.02 -23.09 16.76
N VAL A 200 0.36 -23.36 15.51
CA VAL A 200 1.42 -24.29 15.12
C VAL A 200 2.33 -23.68 14.04
N LEU A 201 3.57 -24.14 14.03
CA LEU A 201 4.55 -23.98 12.97
C LEU A 201 4.87 -25.37 12.41
N MET A 202 4.80 -25.53 11.09
CA MET A 202 4.94 -26.84 10.45
C MET A 202 5.98 -26.84 9.34
N ASP A 203 6.62 -27.98 9.14
CA ASP A 203 7.41 -28.27 7.95
C ASP A 203 6.50 -28.84 6.86
N VAL A 204 6.44 -28.18 5.70
CA VAL A 204 5.60 -28.58 4.55
C VAL A 204 6.08 -29.89 3.93
N THR A 205 7.38 -30.15 3.97
CA THR A 205 8.00 -31.29 3.29
C THR A 205 7.84 -32.60 4.07
N THR A 206 7.85 -32.53 5.40
CA THR A 206 7.66 -33.71 6.26
C THR A 206 6.25 -33.80 6.86
N ASN A 207 5.50 -32.70 6.85
CA ASN A 207 4.25 -32.49 7.57
C ASN A 207 4.38 -32.50 9.11
N ASP A 208 5.61 -32.40 9.63
CA ASP A 208 5.83 -32.36 11.07
C ASP A 208 5.41 -31.00 11.65
N ILE A 209 4.81 -31.04 12.83
CA ILE A 209 4.60 -29.85 13.66
C ILE A 209 5.90 -29.60 14.40
N LEU A 210 6.60 -28.53 14.04
CA LEU A 210 7.89 -28.14 14.61
C LEU A 210 7.72 -27.43 15.95
N ALA A 211 6.69 -26.60 16.08
CA ALA A 211 6.32 -25.93 17.32
C ALA A 211 4.79 -25.84 17.43
N GLN A 212 4.29 -25.89 18.66
CA GLN A 212 2.87 -25.85 18.99
C GLN A 212 2.64 -25.04 20.26
N GLY A 213 1.39 -24.71 20.57
CA GLY A 213 1.09 -23.89 21.74
C GLY A 213 1.20 -22.39 21.48
N LEU A 214 1.45 -21.99 20.22
CA LEU A 214 1.81 -20.62 19.88
C LEU A 214 0.58 -19.71 19.90
N SER A 215 0.78 -18.49 20.38
CA SER A 215 -0.26 -17.47 20.35
C SER A 215 -0.31 -16.77 19.00
N MET A 216 -1.28 -17.19 18.17
CA MET A 216 -1.52 -16.67 16.84
C MET A 216 -0.24 -16.47 15.98
N PRO A 217 0.51 -17.54 15.65
CA PRO A 217 1.76 -17.40 14.92
C PRO A 217 1.53 -16.91 13.49
N HIS A 218 2.49 -16.16 12.94
CA HIS A 218 2.43 -15.60 11.58
C HIS A 218 3.83 -15.37 11.00
N SER A 219 3.90 -15.19 9.68
CA SER A 219 5.10 -14.79 8.91
C SER A 219 6.38 -15.52 9.32
N PRO A 220 6.43 -16.86 9.19
CA PRO A 220 7.69 -17.57 9.33
C PRO A 220 8.68 -17.05 8.28
N ARG A 221 9.97 -16.97 8.64
CA ARG A 221 11.04 -16.53 7.74
C ARG A 221 12.31 -17.32 7.99
N TRP A 222 12.94 -17.81 6.93
CA TRP A 222 14.25 -18.43 7.01
C TRP A 222 15.29 -17.38 6.66
N TYR A 223 16.04 -16.93 7.67
CA TYR A 223 16.99 -15.83 7.48
C TYR A 223 18.24 -16.05 8.31
N ARG A 224 19.41 -15.98 7.65
CA ARG A 224 20.74 -16.24 8.24
C ARG A 224 20.79 -17.59 8.99
N ASP A 225 20.38 -18.66 8.30
CA ASP A 225 20.36 -20.04 8.80
C ASP A 225 19.56 -20.26 10.08
N GLN A 226 18.58 -19.37 10.32
CA GLN A 226 17.72 -19.40 11.48
C GLN A 226 16.26 -19.26 11.05
N LEU A 227 15.37 -20.08 11.64
CA LEU A 227 13.93 -19.91 11.49
C LEU A 227 13.44 -18.86 12.48
N TRP A 228 12.81 -17.83 11.94
CA TRP A 228 12.14 -16.75 12.66
C TRP A 228 10.62 -16.89 12.52
N VAL A 229 9.89 -16.44 13.53
CA VAL A 229 8.43 -16.43 13.52
C VAL A 229 7.91 -15.26 14.35
N LEU A 230 6.77 -14.70 13.94
CA LEU A 230 6.02 -13.77 14.76
C LEU A 230 5.03 -14.55 15.64
N GLU A 231 5.08 -14.35 16.95
CA GLU A 231 4.05 -14.85 17.86
C GLU A 231 3.09 -13.70 18.17
N SER A 232 2.17 -13.45 17.24
CA SER A 232 1.38 -12.22 17.17
C SER A 232 0.49 -11.97 18.37
N GLY A 233 -0.06 -13.03 18.97
CA GLY A 233 -0.87 -12.94 20.18
C GLY A 233 -0.08 -12.51 21.42
N ASN A 234 1.25 -12.63 21.39
CA ASN A 234 2.16 -12.10 22.42
C ASN A 234 2.84 -10.79 21.99
N GLY A 235 2.83 -10.48 20.69
CA GLY A 235 3.56 -9.36 20.09
C GLY A 235 5.07 -9.62 19.99
N ASN A 236 5.49 -10.88 19.86
CA ASN A 236 6.91 -11.22 19.87
C ASN A 236 7.47 -11.41 18.46
N LEU A 237 8.73 -11.01 18.27
CA LEU A 237 9.61 -11.57 17.24
C LEU A 237 10.47 -12.64 17.90
N SER A 238 10.44 -13.86 17.36
CA SER A 238 11.05 -15.03 17.98
C SER A 238 11.88 -15.83 16.99
N THR A 239 12.88 -16.55 17.51
CA THR A 239 13.57 -17.62 16.80
C THR A 239 13.01 -18.97 17.20
N VAL A 240 13.21 -20.00 16.37
CA VAL A 240 12.79 -21.37 16.63
C VAL A 240 13.98 -22.30 16.59
N ASP A 241 14.20 -23.04 17.68
CA ASP A 241 15.15 -24.15 17.70
C ASP A 241 14.48 -25.36 17.05
N LEU A 242 14.96 -25.75 15.87
CA LEU A 242 14.41 -26.86 15.10
C LEU A 242 14.62 -28.24 15.76
N ALA A 243 15.61 -28.38 16.64
CA ALA A 243 15.88 -29.66 17.31
C ALA A 243 14.91 -29.89 18.47
N THR A 244 14.51 -28.83 19.16
CA THR A 244 13.66 -28.91 20.37
C THR A 244 12.23 -28.45 20.14
N GLY A 245 11.97 -27.71 19.06
CA GLY A 245 10.70 -27.02 18.81
C GLY A 245 10.49 -25.80 19.71
N GLN A 246 11.51 -25.40 20.48
CA GLN A 246 11.42 -24.28 21.40
C GLN A 246 11.38 -22.96 20.63
N VAL A 247 10.39 -22.11 20.95
CA VAL A 247 10.30 -20.75 20.44
C VAL A 247 10.91 -19.80 21.46
N ASN A 248 11.93 -19.07 21.04
CA ASN A 248 12.73 -18.17 21.89
C ASN A 248 12.45 -16.71 21.48
N PRO A 249 11.67 -15.95 22.27
CA PRO A 249 11.42 -14.55 22.00
C PRO A 249 12.71 -13.73 22.07
N LEU A 250 12.99 -12.96 21.02
CA LEU A 250 14.09 -11.98 21.02
C LEU A 250 13.66 -10.72 21.76
N LEU A 251 12.46 -10.22 21.44
CA LEU A 251 11.86 -9.05 22.04
C LEU A 251 10.34 -9.09 21.91
N GLN A 252 9.70 -8.20 22.66
CA GLN A 252 8.26 -8.00 22.64
C GLN A 252 7.93 -6.57 22.21
N LEU A 253 6.99 -6.44 21.27
CA LEU A 253 6.59 -5.18 20.65
C LEU A 253 5.21 -4.72 21.15
N PRO A 254 4.90 -3.41 21.05
CA PRO A 254 3.67 -2.81 21.60
C PRO A 254 2.46 -2.97 20.67
N GLY A 255 2.32 -4.12 19.99
CA GLY A 255 1.25 -4.35 19.03
C GLY A 255 1.18 -5.80 18.56
N PHE A 256 0.12 -6.12 17.81
CA PHE A 256 -0.04 -7.45 17.21
C PHE A 256 0.89 -7.55 16.01
N THR A 257 1.96 -8.34 16.14
CA THR A 257 2.99 -8.43 15.12
C THR A 257 2.46 -9.13 13.87
N ARG A 258 2.65 -8.54 12.69
CA ARG A 258 2.22 -9.12 11.42
C ARG A 258 3.02 -8.53 10.26
N GLY A 259 3.44 -9.38 9.33
CA GLY A 259 4.39 -8.98 8.29
C GLY A 259 5.80 -8.88 8.86
N LEU A 260 6.71 -9.63 8.26
CA LEU A 260 8.11 -9.67 8.63
C LEU A 260 8.95 -9.75 7.37
N ASP A 261 9.98 -8.93 7.30
CA ASP A 261 11.02 -9.05 6.29
C ASP A 261 12.37 -8.55 6.84
N PHE A 262 13.46 -8.94 6.20
CA PHE A 262 14.81 -8.65 6.67
C PHE A 262 15.68 -7.96 5.62
N TYR A 263 16.58 -7.10 6.09
CA TYR A 263 17.65 -6.54 5.26
C TYR A 263 18.91 -6.32 6.11
N GLY A 264 20.00 -7.00 5.76
CA GLY A 264 21.21 -6.99 6.58
C GLY A 264 20.94 -7.51 8.00
N PRO A 265 21.35 -6.79 9.06
CA PRO A 265 21.06 -7.17 10.45
C PRO A 265 19.70 -6.67 10.95
N LEU A 266 18.83 -6.18 10.05
CA LEU A 266 17.58 -5.52 10.44
C LEU A 266 16.36 -6.38 10.11
N ALA A 267 15.44 -6.47 11.06
CA ALA A 267 14.09 -6.95 10.86
C ALA A 267 13.11 -5.78 10.78
N PHE A 268 12.23 -5.81 9.79
CA PHE A 268 11.12 -4.87 9.63
C PHE A 268 9.84 -5.60 10.01
N VAL A 269 9.26 -5.21 11.15
CA VAL A 269 8.09 -5.88 11.74
C VAL A 269 6.89 -4.96 11.68
N GLY A 270 5.82 -5.39 11.00
CA GLY A 270 4.55 -4.68 11.05
C GLY A 270 3.82 -4.95 12.36
N LEU A 271 3.12 -3.95 12.87
CA LEU A 271 2.26 -4.02 14.04
C LEU A 271 0.85 -3.59 13.66
N SER A 272 -0.14 -4.29 14.22
CA SER A 272 -1.55 -3.96 14.14
C SER A 272 -2.12 -3.61 15.50
N GLN A 273 -3.09 -2.70 15.53
CA GLN A 273 -3.95 -2.51 16.69
C GLN A 273 -4.92 -3.69 16.79
N VAL A 274 -4.98 -4.29 17.96
CA VAL A 274 -6.03 -5.27 18.25
C VAL A 274 -7.28 -4.50 18.69
N ARG A 275 -8.33 -4.51 17.86
CA ARG A 275 -9.67 -4.08 18.30
C ARG A 275 -10.31 -5.20 19.13
N GLU A 276 -11.04 -4.84 20.17
CA GLU A 276 -11.90 -5.80 20.89
C GLU A 276 -13.02 -6.28 19.95
N SER A 277 -12.72 -7.36 19.22
CA SER A 277 -13.69 -8.11 18.43
C SER A 277 -13.68 -9.56 18.91
N ALA A 278 -14.72 -10.33 18.59
CA ALA A 278 -14.83 -11.74 18.97
C ALA A 278 -13.61 -12.59 18.52
N VAL A 279 -12.93 -12.15 17.45
CA VAL A 279 -11.74 -12.83 16.94
C VAL A 279 -10.51 -12.60 17.82
N PHE A 280 -10.38 -11.47 18.50
CA PHE A 280 -9.16 -11.14 19.26
C PHE A 280 -9.34 -11.10 20.78
N SER A 281 -10.52 -11.41 21.31
CA SER A 281 -10.73 -11.57 22.75
C SER A 281 -9.93 -12.74 23.32
N GLY A 282 -9.33 -12.54 24.51
CA GLY A 282 -8.64 -13.59 25.26
C GLY A 282 -7.24 -13.96 24.74
N ILE A 283 -6.53 -13.00 24.12
CA ILE A 283 -5.12 -13.18 23.75
C ILE A 283 -4.19 -12.40 24.71
N PRO A 284 -2.99 -12.91 25.03
CA PRO A 284 -2.13 -12.33 26.07
C PRO A 284 -1.80 -10.84 25.87
N LEU A 285 -1.59 -10.41 24.63
CA LEU A 285 -1.34 -9.01 24.31
C LEU A 285 -2.47 -8.06 24.76
N THR A 286 -3.73 -8.50 24.65
CA THR A 286 -4.90 -7.66 25.01
C THR A 286 -5.06 -7.49 26.51
N GLU A 287 -4.56 -8.43 27.30
CA GLU A 287 -4.57 -8.35 28.76
C GLU A 287 -3.44 -7.45 29.28
N ARG A 288 -2.33 -7.40 28.55
CA ARG A 288 -1.11 -6.69 28.96
C ARG A 288 -1.08 -5.20 28.57
N LEU A 289 -1.63 -4.84 27.41
CA LEU A 289 -1.51 -3.49 26.86
C LEU A 289 -2.87 -2.79 26.71
N THR A 290 -2.96 -1.60 27.30
CA THR A 290 -4.11 -0.70 27.20
C THR A 290 -4.13 0.09 25.89
N GLU A 291 -2.98 0.62 25.45
CA GLU A 291 -2.80 1.24 24.14
C GLU A 291 -2.00 0.29 23.23
N ARG A 292 -2.50 0.07 22.02
CA ARG A 292 -1.88 -0.81 21.02
C ARG A 292 -1.54 0.01 19.79
N ILE A 293 -0.41 -0.30 19.16
CA ILE A 293 0.15 0.54 18.11
C ILE A 293 0.09 -0.15 16.75
N CYS A 294 -0.28 0.61 15.72
CA CYS A 294 -0.19 0.18 14.32
C CYS A 294 0.99 0.89 13.65
N GLY A 295 1.79 0.16 12.86
CA GLY A 295 2.95 0.74 12.19
C GLY A 295 4.11 -0.24 11.99
N VAL A 296 5.27 0.23 11.55
CA VAL A 296 6.45 -0.61 11.26
C VAL A 296 7.57 -0.32 12.24
N TRP A 297 8.13 -1.37 12.83
CA TRP A 297 9.27 -1.33 13.75
C TRP A 297 10.51 -1.91 13.09
N VAL A 298 11.66 -1.25 13.28
CA VAL A 298 12.95 -1.70 12.77
C VAL A 298 13.81 -2.19 13.92
N ILE A 299 14.14 -3.47 13.91
CA ILE A 299 14.84 -4.15 15.00
C ILE A 299 16.21 -4.61 14.52
N ASN A 300 17.26 -4.35 15.28
CA ASN A 300 18.53 -5.02 15.08
C ASN A 300 18.46 -6.44 15.66
N ILE A 301 18.60 -7.46 14.82
CA ILE A 301 18.41 -8.86 15.23
C ILE A 301 19.60 -9.44 16.01
N GLU A 302 20.75 -8.76 15.99
CA GLU A 302 21.95 -9.16 16.71
C GLU A 302 21.93 -8.62 18.15
N THR A 303 21.33 -7.45 18.38
CA THR A 303 21.26 -6.80 19.70
C THR A 303 19.88 -6.89 20.35
N GLY A 304 18.81 -7.10 19.57
CA GLY A 304 17.42 -7.02 20.03
C GLY A 304 16.89 -5.60 20.21
N GLU A 305 17.66 -4.58 19.82
CA GLU A 305 17.28 -3.17 20.00
C GLU A 305 16.31 -2.69 18.92
N THR A 306 15.32 -1.88 19.31
CA THR A 306 14.49 -1.13 18.36
C THR A 306 15.25 0.12 17.90
N LEU A 307 15.58 0.20 16.61
CA LEU A 307 16.35 1.31 16.04
C LEU A 307 15.48 2.46 15.52
N ALA A 308 14.31 2.13 14.96
CA ALA A 308 13.40 3.10 14.36
C ALA A 308 11.97 2.58 14.38
N PHE A 309 11.00 3.49 14.26
CA PHE A 309 9.61 3.12 14.04
C PHE A 309 8.87 4.13 13.18
N LEU A 310 7.80 3.67 12.55
CA LEU A 310 6.71 4.45 11.97
C LEU A 310 5.42 3.99 12.64
N LYS A 311 4.71 4.87 13.33
CA LYS A 311 3.37 4.69 13.89
C LYS A 311 2.35 5.35 12.98
N PHE A 312 1.31 4.62 12.58
CA PHE A 312 0.13 5.22 11.96
C PHE A 312 -0.86 5.68 13.04
N GLU A 313 -1.50 6.82 12.81
CA GLU A 313 -2.53 7.39 13.67
C GLU A 313 -3.89 7.31 12.97
N ASP A 314 -4.92 7.00 13.76
CA ASP A 314 -6.36 6.97 13.47
C ASP A 314 -6.83 6.11 12.28
N ALA A 315 -6.37 6.41 11.07
CA ALA A 315 -6.94 5.87 9.82
C ALA A 315 -6.26 4.59 9.28
N VAL A 316 -5.09 4.19 9.80
CA VAL A 316 -4.54 2.84 9.59
C VAL A 316 -4.32 2.18 10.93
N GLN A 317 -5.11 1.15 11.20
CA GLN A 317 -5.07 0.41 12.46
C GLN A 317 -4.59 -1.03 12.28
N GLU A 318 -4.38 -1.47 11.04
CA GLU A 318 -3.94 -2.82 10.73
C GLU A 318 -2.89 -2.81 9.60
N ILE A 319 -1.80 -3.53 9.84
CA ILE A 319 -0.81 -3.94 8.86
C ILE A 319 -0.92 -5.44 8.66
N PHE A 320 -0.84 -5.87 7.41
CA PHE A 320 -0.92 -7.28 7.06
C PHE A 320 0.44 -7.87 6.67
N ALA A 321 1.12 -7.23 5.72
CA ALA A 321 2.44 -7.65 5.27
C ALA A 321 3.37 -6.44 5.21
N VAL A 322 4.67 -6.72 5.39
CA VAL A 322 5.78 -5.79 5.20
C VAL A 322 6.78 -6.48 4.28
N GLN A 323 7.22 -5.78 3.24
CA GLN A 323 8.28 -6.23 2.34
C GLN A 323 9.28 -5.09 2.14
N VAL A 324 10.57 -5.40 2.20
CA VAL A 324 11.66 -4.51 1.84
C VAL A 324 11.77 -4.44 0.33
N LEU A 325 12.06 -3.25 -0.22
CA LEU A 325 12.34 -3.03 -1.63
C LEU A 325 13.81 -2.64 -1.81
N PRO A 326 14.72 -3.62 -2.02
CA PRO A 326 16.15 -3.36 -2.16
C PRO A 326 16.48 -2.54 -3.40
N GLY A 327 17.34 -1.54 -3.27
CA GLY A 327 17.79 -0.71 -4.38
C GLY A 327 16.73 0.25 -4.94
N MET A 328 15.60 0.41 -4.24
CA MET A 328 14.50 1.28 -4.65
C MET A 328 14.19 2.26 -3.52
N ARG A 329 14.65 3.50 -3.65
CA ARG A 329 14.55 4.54 -2.62
C ARG A 329 13.22 5.27 -2.69
N PHE A 330 12.72 5.52 -3.90
CA PHE A 330 11.50 6.29 -4.14
C PHE A 330 10.64 5.62 -5.21
N PRO A 331 10.12 4.41 -4.95
CA PRO A 331 9.30 3.69 -5.92
C PRO A 331 7.92 4.32 -6.09
N GLU A 332 7.36 4.19 -7.29
CA GLU A 332 5.96 4.43 -7.62
C GLU A 332 5.24 3.11 -7.91
N LEU A 333 3.94 3.03 -7.59
CA LEU A 333 3.09 1.87 -7.84
C LEU A 333 1.78 2.30 -8.50
N PHE A 334 1.52 1.79 -9.70
CA PHE A 334 0.31 2.09 -10.46
C PHE A 334 -0.75 1.00 -10.28
N VAL A 335 -1.90 1.35 -9.71
CA VAL A 335 -3.01 0.40 -9.45
C VAL A 335 -4.30 0.70 -10.21
N ASN A 336 -4.35 1.86 -10.87
CA ASN A 336 -5.51 2.32 -11.63
C ASN A 336 -5.10 2.60 -13.08
N GLU A 337 -6.05 2.48 -14.00
CA GLU A 337 -5.88 3.00 -15.34
C GLU A 337 -5.67 4.51 -15.31
N ASN A 338 -4.68 4.98 -16.06
CA ASN A 338 -4.44 6.40 -16.33
C ASN A 338 -3.69 6.55 -17.65
N GLU A 339 -3.54 7.78 -18.13
CA GLU A 339 -2.86 8.06 -19.40
C GLU A 339 -1.41 7.58 -19.42
N PHE A 340 -0.72 7.63 -18.28
CA PHE A 340 0.64 7.11 -18.17
C PHE A 340 0.69 5.60 -18.44
N LEU A 341 -0.20 4.82 -17.82
CA LEU A 341 -0.26 3.38 -18.02
C LEU A 341 -0.68 3.02 -19.45
N LYS A 342 -1.65 3.75 -20.04
CA LYS A 342 -2.11 3.55 -21.43
C LYS A 342 -0.98 3.70 -22.45
N THR A 343 -0.01 4.57 -22.15
CA THR A 343 1.13 4.88 -23.02
C THR A 343 2.42 4.20 -22.58
N SER A 344 2.36 3.33 -21.57
CA SER A 344 3.52 2.61 -21.03
C SER A 344 3.58 1.16 -21.50
N TYR A 345 4.35 0.94 -22.56
CA TYR A 345 4.62 -0.38 -23.14
C TYR A 345 5.93 -0.96 -22.59
N VAL A 346 5.93 -2.28 -22.36
CA VAL A 346 7.14 -3.04 -22.03
C VAL A 346 7.25 -4.14 -23.08
N LEU A 347 8.36 -4.14 -23.80
CA LEU A 347 8.62 -5.05 -24.91
C LEU A 347 9.90 -5.85 -24.63
N PRO A 348 10.06 -7.05 -25.22
CA PRO A 348 11.35 -7.72 -25.31
C PRO A 348 12.40 -6.81 -25.97
N ASP A 349 13.67 -6.97 -25.60
CA ASP A 349 14.75 -6.11 -26.07
C ASP A 349 14.88 -6.10 -27.60
N GLU A 350 14.64 -7.24 -28.26
CA GLU A 350 14.68 -7.35 -29.72
C GLU A 350 13.60 -6.52 -30.39
N ALA A 351 12.37 -6.57 -29.86
CA ALA A 351 11.26 -5.78 -30.36
C ALA A 351 11.45 -4.29 -30.05
N LEU A 352 11.97 -3.97 -28.86
CA LEU A 352 12.25 -2.59 -28.46
C LEU A 352 13.30 -1.94 -29.37
N ALA A 353 14.30 -2.69 -29.84
CA ALA A 353 15.31 -2.21 -30.78
C ALA A 353 14.74 -1.83 -32.15
N GLU A 354 13.57 -2.38 -32.52
CA GLU A 354 12.85 -2.07 -33.75
C GLU A 354 11.75 -1.01 -33.55
N VAL A 355 11.54 -0.52 -32.32
CA VAL A 355 10.58 0.56 -32.08
C VAL A 355 11.12 1.85 -32.67
N GLU A 356 10.58 2.22 -33.83
CA GLU A 356 10.67 3.57 -34.33
C GLU A 356 9.72 4.46 -33.53
N LEU A 357 10.28 5.22 -32.60
CA LEU A 357 9.58 6.38 -32.07
C LEU A 357 9.53 7.39 -33.20
N SER A 358 8.38 7.48 -33.89
CA SER A 358 8.12 8.68 -34.68
C SER A 358 8.14 9.85 -33.71
N GLU A 359 9.09 10.76 -33.88
CA GLU A 359 8.94 12.11 -33.35
C GLU A 359 7.70 12.68 -34.04
N VAL A 360 6.52 12.40 -33.51
CA VAL A 360 5.36 13.22 -33.77
C VAL A 360 5.71 14.52 -33.07
N PRO A 361 6.01 15.59 -33.83
CA PRO A 361 6.28 16.87 -33.19
C PRO A 361 5.06 17.16 -32.34
N LEU A 362 5.29 17.53 -31.07
CA LEU A 362 4.23 18.00 -30.21
C LEU A 362 3.39 18.97 -31.02
N SER A 363 2.07 18.79 -31.01
CA SER A 363 1.17 19.78 -31.59
C SER A 363 1.50 21.14 -30.97
N GLU A 364 1.23 22.23 -31.69
CA GLU A 364 1.45 23.58 -31.15
C GLU A 364 0.77 23.74 -29.77
N ALA A 365 -0.39 23.11 -29.57
CA ALA A 365 -1.08 23.05 -28.28
C ALA A 365 -0.23 22.38 -27.18
N GLU A 366 0.34 21.21 -27.46
CA GLU A 366 1.17 20.47 -26.51
C GLU A 366 2.50 21.19 -26.22
N GLN A 367 3.09 21.85 -27.21
CA GLN A 367 4.26 22.72 -27.00
C GLN A 367 3.92 23.86 -26.04
N CYS A 368 2.77 24.50 -26.22
CA CYS A 368 2.26 25.51 -25.29
C CYS A 368 2.06 24.92 -23.89
N PHE A 369 1.43 23.75 -23.74
CA PHE A 369 1.25 23.14 -22.41
C PHE A 369 2.57 22.78 -21.72
N GLN A 370 3.57 22.28 -22.45
CA GLN A 370 4.88 22.01 -21.89
C GLN A 370 5.60 23.29 -21.45
N ALA A 371 5.60 24.32 -22.31
CA ALA A 371 6.18 25.63 -21.96
C ALA A 371 5.48 26.23 -20.72
N ALA A 372 4.16 26.07 -20.61
CA ALA A 372 3.39 26.53 -19.47
C ALA A 372 3.79 25.81 -18.17
N GLN A 373 3.95 24.48 -18.21
CA GLN A 373 4.40 23.68 -17.07
C GLN A 373 5.81 24.07 -16.64
N GLN A 374 6.73 24.27 -17.59
CA GLN A 374 8.09 24.70 -17.30
C GLN A 374 8.13 26.09 -16.67
N ALA A 375 7.39 27.05 -17.22
CA ALA A 375 7.29 28.40 -16.67
C ALA A 375 6.71 28.37 -15.24
N HIS A 376 5.68 27.55 -14.99
CA HIS A 376 5.09 27.38 -13.67
C HIS A 376 6.11 26.82 -12.66
N GLN A 377 6.87 25.80 -13.04
CA GLN A 377 7.94 25.23 -12.19
C GLN A 377 9.03 26.25 -11.85
N LEU A 378 9.32 27.19 -12.76
CA LEU A 378 10.25 28.29 -12.54
C LEU A 378 9.64 29.47 -11.76
N GLY A 379 8.37 29.38 -11.35
CA GLY A 379 7.65 30.44 -10.65
C GLY A 379 7.23 31.62 -11.54
N GLN A 380 7.31 31.47 -12.86
CA GLN A 380 6.94 32.49 -13.85
C GLN A 380 5.45 32.39 -14.16
N LEU A 381 4.60 32.75 -13.18
CA LEU A 381 3.16 32.50 -13.22
C LEU A 381 2.45 33.18 -14.40
N GLU A 382 2.79 34.42 -14.75
CA GLU A 382 2.19 35.13 -15.88
C GLU A 382 2.52 34.47 -17.22
N VAL A 383 3.77 34.02 -17.39
CA VAL A 383 4.22 33.30 -18.59
C VAL A 383 3.52 31.95 -18.69
N ALA A 384 3.39 31.25 -17.56
CA ALA A 384 2.66 29.99 -17.50
C ALA A 384 1.19 30.15 -17.89
N ALA A 385 0.51 31.16 -17.36
CA ALA A 385 -0.89 31.46 -17.71
C ALA A 385 -1.04 31.74 -19.21
N GLN A 386 -0.15 32.53 -19.81
CA GLN A 386 -0.18 32.84 -21.23
C GLN A 386 -0.05 31.58 -22.09
N HIS A 387 0.92 30.71 -21.77
CA HIS A 387 1.12 29.48 -22.52
C HIS A 387 -0.02 28.47 -22.32
N TYR A 388 -0.58 28.34 -21.11
CA TYR A 388 -1.76 27.51 -20.92
C TYR A 388 -2.96 28.02 -21.73
N GLN A 389 -3.18 29.33 -21.77
CA GLN A 389 -4.25 29.92 -22.58
C GLN A 389 -4.04 29.64 -24.07
N GLN A 390 -2.84 29.89 -24.59
CA GLN A 390 -2.50 29.59 -26.00
C GLN A 390 -2.72 28.12 -26.34
N GLY A 391 -2.31 27.20 -25.46
CA GLY A 391 -2.52 25.78 -25.66
C GLY A 391 -4.01 25.41 -25.66
N LEU A 392 -4.81 26.01 -24.78
CA LEU A 392 -6.26 25.77 -24.70
C LEU A 392 -7.02 26.39 -25.88
N ASP A 393 -6.53 27.47 -26.47
CA ASP A 393 -7.08 28.04 -27.70
C ASP A 393 -6.91 27.07 -28.89
N LEU A 394 -5.82 26.30 -28.89
CA LEU A 394 -5.50 25.31 -29.92
C LEU A 394 -6.15 23.93 -29.64
N ASN A 395 -6.22 23.52 -28.37
CA ASN A 395 -6.87 22.29 -27.92
C ASN A 395 -7.75 22.53 -26.68
N PRO A 396 -9.04 22.88 -26.87
CA PRO A 396 -9.93 23.26 -25.78
C PRO A 396 -10.33 22.12 -24.84
N GLN A 397 -10.12 20.84 -25.20
CA GLN A 397 -10.61 19.70 -24.42
C GLN A 397 -9.65 19.28 -23.29
N GLN A 398 -8.54 20.00 -23.10
CA GLN A 398 -7.52 19.66 -22.11
C GLN A 398 -7.89 20.14 -20.70
N ILE A 399 -8.69 19.35 -20.00
CA ILE A 399 -9.19 19.69 -18.66
C ILE A 399 -8.08 19.95 -17.64
N THR A 400 -7.02 19.16 -17.64
CA THR A 400 -5.88 19.40 -16.74
C THR A 400 -5.22 20.74 -17.00
N ALA A 401 -5.01 21.12 -18.26
CA ALA A 401 -4.44 22.42 -18.62
C ALA A 401 -5.38 23.57 -18.20
N ARG A 402 -6.69 23.40 -18.38
CA ARG A 402 -7.71 24.37 -17.95
C ARG A 402 -7.73 24.56 -16.44
N TYR A 403 -7.64 23.47 -15.69
CA TYR A 403 -7.52 23.52 -14.23
C TYR A 403 -6.25 24.27 -13.80
N GLN A 404 -5.10 23.94 -14.39
CA GLN A 404 -3.83 24.60 -14.06
C GLN A 404 -3.86 26.10 -14.37
N LEU A 405 -4.42 26.50 -15.52
CA LEU A 405 -4.65 27.90 -15.84
C LEU A 405 -5.54 28.58 -14.79
N GLY A 406 -6.65 27.93 -14.42
CA GLY A 406 -7.57 28.45 -13.41
C GLY A 406 -6.89 28.68 -12.05
N VAL A 407 -6.06 27.75 -11.59
CA VAL A 407 -5.28 27.90 -10.34
C VAL A 407 -4.27 29.04 -10.46
N ILE A 408 -3.50 29.10 -11.54
CA ILE A 408 -2.50 30.16 -11.74
C ILE A 408 -3.15 31.54 -11.79
N LEU A 409 -4.32 31.67 -12.43
CA LEU A 409 -5.08 32.92 -12.45
C LEU A 409 -5.54 33.33 -11.05
N VAL A 410 -5.93 32.36 -10.21
CA VAL A 410 -6.23 32.63 -8.79
C VAL A 410 -4.95 33.08 -8.07
N ASP A 411 -3.81 32.42 -8.24
CA ASP A 411 -2.56 32.85 -7.59
C ASP A 411 -2.10 34.25 -8.05
N LEU A 412 -2.37 34.61 -9.31
CA LEU A 412 -2.17 35.94 -9.89
C LEU A 412 -3.24 36.97 -9.48
N GLN A 413 -4.18 36.60 -8.61
CA GLN A 413 -5.28 37.44 -8.13
C GLN A 413 -6.27 37.87 -9.23
N GLN A 414 -6.27 37.18 -10.37
CA GLN A 414 -7.24 37.35 -11.46
C GLN A 414 -8.48 36.48 -11.19
N TRP A 415 -9.14 36.74 -10.07
CA TRP A 415 -10.17 35.87 -9.49
C TRP A 415 -11.30 35.53 -10.45
N GLN A 416 -11.82 36.51 -11.18
CA GLN A 416 -12.94 36.32 -12.11
C GLN A 416 -12.57 35.40 -13.28
N ALA A 417 -11.38 35.60 -13.87
CA ALA A 417 -10.88 34.74 -14.95
C ALA A 417 -10.58 33.32 -14.45
N GLY A 418 -10.01 33.19 -13.23
CA GLY A 418 -9.83 31.90 -12.57
C GLY A 418 -11.16 31.16 -12.37
N ILE A 419 -12.21 31.87 -11.94
CA ILE A 419 -13.56 31.31 -11.79
C ILE A 419 -14.10 30.78 -13.11
N GLU A 420 -13.95 31.53 -14.21
CA GLU A 420 -14.42 31.11 -15.52
C GLU A 420 -13.77 29.77 -15.95
N GLN A 421 -12.45 29.66 -15.83
CA GLN A 421 -11.74 28.44 -16.21
C GLN A 421 -12.09 27.26 -15.30
N LEU A 422 -12.12 27.47 -13.98
CA LEU A 422 -12.42 26.41 -13.02
C LEU A 422 -13.89 25.96 -13.07
N THR A 423 -14.82 26.84 -13.46
CA THR A 423 -16.23 26.48 -13.64
C THR A 423 -16.39 25.49 -14.79
N GLN A 424 -15.73 25.72 -15.93
CA GLN A 424 -15.74 24.77 -17.04
C GLN A 424 -15.15 23.41 -16.66
N VAL A 425 -14.10 23.39 -15.83
CA VAL A 425 -13.53 22.15 -15.30
C VAL A 425 -14.57 21.32 -14.55
N ILE A 426 -15.37 21.95 -13.68
CA ILE A 426 -16.39 21.22 -12.89
C ILE A 426 -17.67 20.93 -13.67
N GLU A 427 -17.98 21.67 -14.74
CA GLU A 427 -19.06 21.35 -15.67
C GLU A 427 -18.77 20.03 -16.41
N GLU A 428 -17.51 19.80 -16.79
CA GLU A 428 -17.07 18.56 -17.43
C GLU A 428 -16.74 17.45 -16.43
N ARG A 429 -16.14 17.79 -15.28
CA ARG A 429 -15.76 16.86 -14.20
C ARG A 429 -16.30 17.34 -12.86
N SER A 430 -17.57 17.03 -12.62
CA SER A 430 -18.31 17.41 -11.39
C SER A 430 -17.76 16.81 -10.08
N ASP A 431 -16.79 15.91 -10.19
CA ASP A 431 -16.08 15.24 -9.10
C ASP A 431 -14.66 15.80 -8.84
N HIS A 432 -14.26 16.89 -9.50
CA HIS A 432 -12.93 17.50 -9.32
C HIS A 432 -12.86 18.36 -8.04
N GLY A 433 -12.54 17.73 -6.91
CA GLY A 433 -12.51 18.37 -5.59
C GLY A 433 -11.53 19.55 -5.47
N GLU A 434 -10.37 19.47 -6.12
CA GLU A 434 -9.36 20.53 -6.11
C GLU A 434 -9.84 21.78 -6.84
N ALA A 435 -10.56 21.63 -7.96
CA ALA A 435 -11.16 22.73 -8.69
C ALA A 435 -12.25 23.43 -7.85
N HIS A 436 -13.06 22.66 -7.12
CA HIS A 436 -14.01 23.22 -6.15
C HIS A 436 -13.30 24.04 -5.06
N ASN A 437 -12.20 23.56 -4.47
CA ASN A 437 -11.45 24.36 -3.50
C ASN A 437 -10.89 25.66 -4.09
N SER A 438 -10.29 25.61 -5.28
CA SER A 438 -9.76 26.80 -5.94
C SER A 438 -10.85 27.81 -6.31
N LEU A 439 -12.04 27.35 -6.71
CA LEU A 439 -13.23 28.20 -6.88
C LEU A 439 -13.64 28.86 -5.55
N GLY A 440 -13.62 28.10 -4.46
CA GLY A 440 -13.92 28.62 -3.13
C GLY A 440 -12.96 29.76 -2.73
N VAL A 441 -11.66 29.58 -2.96
CA VAL A 441 -10.65 30.62 -2.72
C VAL A 441 -10.91 31.87 -3.58
N ALA A 442 -11.20 31.70 -4.86
CA ALA A 442 -11.49 32.81 -5.77
C ALA A 442 -12.75 33.59 -5.36
N TYR A 443 -13.85 32.89 -5.05
CA TYR A 443 -15.10 33.52 -4.58
C TYR A 443 -14.93 34.23 -3.24
N LEU A 444 -14.13 33.67 -2.33
CA LEU A 444 -13.85 34.30 -1.04
C LEU A 444 -13.14 35.64 -1.21
N ASN A 445 -12.13 35.70 -2.09
CA ASN A 445 -11.40 36.94 -2.39
C ASN A 445 -12.27 38.01 -3.09
N LEU A 446 -13.35 37.61 -3.78
CA LEU A 446 -14.36 38.52 -4.32
C LEU A 446 -15.47 38.90 -3.32
N GLY A 447 -15.40 38.41 -2.08
CA GLY A 447 -16.40 38.69 -1.04
C GLY A 447 -17.69 37.86 -1.15
N HIS A 448 -17.73 36.86 -2.03
CA HIS A 448 -18.89 35.97 -2.21
C HIS A 448 -18.83 34.78 -1.26
N GLN A 449 -18.95 35.06 0.05
CA GLN A 449 -18.76 34.07 1.12
C GLN A 449 -19.67 32.83 1.00
N GLU A 450 -20.95 33.01 0.66
CA GLU A 450 -21.89 31.87 0.52
C GLU A 450 -21.47 30.91 -0.60
N LYS A 451 -21.01 31.44 -1.74
CA LYS A 451 -20.49 30.62 -2.84
C LYS A 451 -19.19 29.94 -2.44
N ALA A 452 -18.30 30.66 -1.77
CA ALA A 452 -17.04 30.10 -1.28
C ALA A 452 -17.28 28.91 -0.35
N GLN A 453 -18.18 29.07 0.62
CA GLN A 453 -18.59 28.01 1.53
C GLN A 453 -19.12 26.79 0.78
N TRP A 454 -20.07 26.98 -0.15
CA TRP A 454 -20.63 25.88 -0.94
C TRP A 454 -19.54 25.09 -1.68
N HIS A 455 -18.59 25.80 -2.30
CA HIS A 455 -17.49 25.18 -3.02
C HIS A 455 -16.51 24.43 -2.11
N PHE A 456 -16.17 24.96 -0.92
CA PHE A 456 -15.35 24.23 0.05
C PHE A 456 -16.04 22.99 0.59
N GLU A 457 -17.34 23.08 0.92
CA GLU A 457 -18.14 21.93 1.36
C GLU A 457 -18.22 20.86 0.28
N ARG A 458 -18.37 21.27 -0.99
CA ARG A 458 -18.35 20.33 -2.12
C ARG A 458 -16.99 19.66 -2.30
N ALA A 459 -15.89 20.41 -2.18
CA ALA A 459 -14.54 19.85 -2.23
C ALA A 459 -14.32 18.81 -1.11
N ILE A 460 -14.81 19.08 0.11
CA ILE A 460 -14.77 18.16 1.26
C ILE A 460 -15.67 16.94 1.01
N ALA A 461 -16.86 17.12 0.43
CA ALA A 461 -17.75 16.00 0.12
C ALA A 461 -17.14 15.04 -0.92
N LEU A 462 -16.40 15.57 -1.88
CA LEU A 462 -15.70 14.80 -2.92
C LEU A 462 -14.41 14.15 -2.39
N ASN A 463 -13.64 14.87 -1.58
CA ASN A 463 -12.47 14.36 -0.90
C ASN A 463 -12.48 14.78 0.58
N PRO A 464 -13.01 13.92 1.47
CA PRO A 464 -13.10 14.23 2.90
C PRO A 464 -11.76 14.53 3.57
N ASN A 465 -10.64 14.08 2.99
CA ASN A 465 -9.29 14.28 3.51
C ASN A 465 -8.58 15.51 2.92
N PHE A 466 -9.28 16.35 2.15
CA PHE A 466 -8.65 17.47 1.47
C PHE A 466 -8.38 18.64 2.42
N ALA A 467 -7.23 18.58 3.11
CA ALA A 467 -6.84 19.54 4.15
C ALA A 467 -6.94 21.02 3.73
N PRO A 468 -6.58 21.43 2.49
CA PRO A 468 -6.78 22.81 2.03
C PRO A 468 -8.23 23.28 2.15
N ALA A 469 -9.21 22.48 1.72
CA ALA A 469 -10.62 22.86 1.76
C ALA A 469 -11.15 23.00 3.20
N HIS A 470 -10.74 22.09 4.11
CA HIS A 470 -11.07 22.20 5.53
C HIS A 470 -10.48 23.44 6.18
N ASN A 471 -9.22 23.76 5.87
CA ASN A 471 -8.58 24.95 6.42
C ASN A 471 -9.25 26.22 5.90
N ASN A 472 -9.54 26.29 4.60
CA ASN A 472 -10.22 27.43 3.99
C ASN A 472 -11.63 27.63 4.55
N LEU A 473 -12.40 26.55 4.73
CA LEU A 473 -13.73 26.61 5.35
C LEU A 473 -13.67 27.07 6.81
N ARG A 474 -12.70 26.56 7.59
CA ARG A 474 -12.49 26.99 8.98
C ARG A 474 -12.15 28.49 9.04
N THR A 475 -11.25 28.95 8.17
CA THR A 475 -10.88 30.37 8.10
C THR A 475 -12.08 31.24 7.73
N LEU A 476 -12.92 30.80 6.78
CA LEU A 476 -14.14 31.49 6.41
C LEU A 476 -15.13 31.63 7.57
N GLN A 477 -15.29 30.57 8.38
CA GLN A 477 -16.21 30.55 9.53
C GLN A 477 -15.71 31.36 10.75
N GLN A 478 -14.43 31.75 10.75
CA GLN A 478 -13.80 32.53 11.81
C GLN A 478 -13.72 34.04 11.52
N GLN A 479 -14.06 34.45 10.29
CA GLN A 479 -14.22 35.85 9.87
C GLN A 479 -15.65 36.32 10.10
#